data_AF-A0A1G7H126-F1
#
_entry.id   AF-A0A1G7H126-F1
#
_cell.length_a   1.000
_cell.length_b   1.000
_cell.length_c   1.000
_cell.angle_alpha   90.00
_cell.angle_beta   90.00
_cell.angle_gamma   90.00
#
_symmetry.space_group_name_H-M   'P 1'
#
loop_
_entity.id
_entity.type
_entity.pdbx_description
1 polymer ?
#
loop_
_entity_poly.entity_id
_entity_poly.type
_entity_poly.pdbx_seq_one_letter_code
_entity_poly.pdbx_strand_id
1 'polypeptide(L)'
;MTNKFTYFLLVILFSFKGYTQERLHLNFHNFQIMENTKNNTFQILNNGKVMFDELKYVGHAESSLQVLNNENEIFYLNDKLETVSYPEKRQLFYCGTVDHYSVEIMDKKDYYLIKKTIDPIDSRETILTEIIDSISKKNINDICFLNGKKSIEYDDNFYFPETLIIESKNKKFGIKTSNKTEFYEEIDYDNPFKLKIKKNGLWGYLNITKIKYKTLNNFVFNLASFELENGQKGYIDTNGKEYF
;
A
#
# COMPACT_ATOMS: atom_id res chain seq x y z
N MET A 1 -77.58 17.28 -16.97
CA MET A 1 -76.79 16.99 -15.75
C MET A 1 -76.71 15.48 -15.66
N THR A 2 -75.57 14.78 -15.70
CA THR A 2 -74.21 15.09 -15.28
C THR A 2 -73.31 14.00 -15.89
N ASN A 3 -72.30 14.38 -16.69
CA ASN A 3 -71.33 13.45 -17.26
C ASN A 3 -70.31 13.03 -16.18
N LYS A 4 -70.18 11.73 -15.91
CA LYS A 4 -69.08 11.17 -15.11
C LYS A 4 -68.02 10.61 -16.05
N PHE A 5 -66.97 11.39 -16.29
CA PHE A 5 -65.74 10.93 -16.92
C PHE A 5 -64.83 10.34 -15.83
N THR A 6 -64.68 9.02 -15.83
CA THR A 6 -63.72 8.31 -14.96
C THR A 6 -62.39 8.25 -15.69
N TYR A 7 -61.43 9.08 -15.27
CA TYR A 7 -60.04 9.00 -15.77
C TYR A 7 -59.32 7.84 -15.08
N PHE A 8 -58.91 6.84 -15.87
CA PHE A 8 -58.03 5.76 -15.44
C PHE A 8 -56.57 6.25 -15.53
N LEU A 9 -55.98 6.61 -14.40
CA LEU A 9 -54.57 7.02 -14.33
C LEU A 9 -53.69 5.75 -14.29
N LEU A 10 -53.12 5.37 -15.43
CA LEU A 10 -52.17 4.27 -15.54
C LEU A 10 -50.79 4.76 -15.07
N VAL A 11 -50.44 4.51 -13.80
CA VAL A 11 -49.11 4.79 -13.26
C VAL A 11 -48.18 3.66 -13.69
N ILE A 12 -47.40 3.89 -14.75
CA ILE A 12 -46.32 2.99 -15.15
C ILE A 12 -45.15 3.20 -14.20
N LEU A 13 -45.02 2.33 -13.19
CA LEU A 13 -43.83 2.24 -12.36
C LEU A 13 -42.69 1.63 -13.19
N PHE A 14 -41.98 2.47 -13.96
CA PHE A 14 -40.67 2.11 -14.46
C PHE A 14 -39.73 1.94 -13.28
N SER A 15 -39.55 0.69 -12.86
CA SER A 15 -38.47 0.32 -11.97
C SER A 15 -37.18 0.50 -12.77
N PHE A 16 -36.56 1.68 -12.66
CA PHE A 16 -35.17 1.86 -13.08
C PHE A 16 -34.34 0.86 -12.27
N LYS A 17 -34.04 -0.30 -12.85
CA LYS A 17 -32.91 -1.12 -12.39
C LYS A 17 -31.70 -0.23 -12.60
N GLY A 18 -31.30 0.47 -11.53
CA GLY A 18 -30.13 1.31 -11.54
C GLY A 18 -28.98 0.47 -12.07
N TYR A 19 -28.40 0.90 -13.19
CA TYR A 19 -27.24 0.25 -13.78
C TYR A 19 -26.18 0.11 -12.69
N THR A 20 -25.93 -1.11 -12.24
CA THR A 20 -24.79 -1.38 -11.38
C THR A 20 -23.55 -1.16 -12.25
N GLN A 21 -22.75 -0.16 -11.87
CA GLN A 21 -21.47 0.07 -12.53
C GLN A 21 -20.50 -0.97 -11.97
N GLU A 22 -20.43 -2.09 -12.68
CA GLU A 22 -19.45 -3.14 -12.40
C GLU A 22 -18.22 -2.91 -13.29
N ARG A 23 -17.04 -3.03 -12.69
CA ARG A 23 -15.77 -3.05 -13.43
C ARG A 23 -14.96 -4.28 -13.07
N LEU A 24 -14.24 -4.82 -14.04
CA LEU A 24 -13.25 -5.86 -13.76
C LEU A 24 -12.16 -5.27 -12.86
N HIS A 25 -11.96 -5.86 -11.69
CA HIS A 25 -10.95 -5.44 -10.73
C HIS A 25 -9.63 -6.18 -10.98
N LEU A 26 -9.68 -7.52 -11.04
CA LEU A 26 -8.55 -8.38 -11.39
C LEU A 26 -9.01 -9.72 -11.95
N ASN A 27 -8.10 -10.42 -12.63
CA ASN A 27 -8.26 -11.82 -13.00
C ASN A 27 -7.40 -12.69 -12.08
N PHE A 28 -7.92 -13.85 -11.69
CA PHE A 28 -7.19 -14.83 -10.91
C PHE A 28 -7.46 -16.22 -11.48
N HIS A 29 -6.50 -16.73 -12.26
CA HIS A 29 -6.68 -17.95 -13.06
C HIS A 29 -7.95 -17.86 -13.92
N ASN A 30 -8.92 -18.75 -13.69
CA ASN A 30 -10.18 -18.81 -14.42
C ASN A 30 -11.29 -17.98 -13.77
N PHE A 31 -10.98 -17.21 -12.72
CA PHE A 31 -11.94 -16.41 -11.97
C PHE A 31 -11.80 -14.92 -12.28
N GLN A 32 -12.95 -14.25 -12.36
CA GLN A 32 -13.05 -12.81 -12.55
C GLN A 32 -13.50 -12.17 -11.24
N ILE A 33 -12.76 -11.16 -10.79
CA ILE A 33 -13.14 -10.39 -9.61
C ILE A 33 -13.73 -9.09 -10.13
N MET A 34 -15.01 -8.86 -9.87
CA MET A 34 -15.70 -7.64 -10.27
C MET A 34 -15.89 -6.74 -9.06
N GLU A 35 -15.64 -5.45 -9.24
CA GLU A 35 -15.93 -4.42 -8.26
C GLU A 35 -17.22 -3.71 -8.65
N ASN A 36 -18.15 -3.61 -7.70
CA ASN A 36 -19.31 -2.75 -7.79
C ASN A 36 -18.92 -1.37 -7.26
N THR A 37 -18.74 -0.40 -8.16
CA THR A 37 -18.23 0.93 -7.78
C THR A 37 -19.27 1.77 -7.02
N LYS A 38 -20.54 1.37 -7.02
CA LYS A 38 -21.61 2.10 -6.33
C LYS A 38 -21.56 1.88 -4.82
N ASN A 39 -21.35 0.64 -4.39
CA ASN A 39 -21.31 0.26 -2.97
C ASN A 39 -19.89 -0.15 -2.51
N ASN A 40 -18.91 -0.13 -3.41
CA ASN A 40 -17.51 -0.51 -3.15
C ASN A 40 -17.35 -1.96 -2.66
N THR A 41 -18.22 -2.88 -3.11
CA THR A 41 -18.11 -4.30 -2.83
C THR A 41 -17.52 -5.07 -4.01
N PHE A 42 -17.09 -6.29 -3.76
CA PHE A 42 -16.51 -7.19 -4.75
C PHE A 42 -17.30 -8.49 -4.83
N GLN A 43 -17.30 -9.08 -6.02
CA GLN A 43 -17.80 -10.43 -6.27
C GLN A 43 -16.74 -11.25 -7.03
N ILE A 44 -16.71 -12.55 -6.80
CA ILE A 44 -15.83 -13.49 -7.50
C ILE A 44 -16.71 -14.37 -8.40
N LEU A 45 -16.43 -14.34 -9.70
CA LEU A 45 -17.17 -15.04 -10.73
C LEU A 45 -16.34 -16.21 -11.29
N ASN A 46 -17.01 -17.32 -11.59
CA ASN A 46 -16.48 -18.42 -12.40
C ASN A 46 -17.37 -18.60 -13.63
N ASN A 47 -16.88 -18.29 -14.83
CA ASN A 47 -17.65 -18.33 -16.07
C ASN A 47 -19.01 -17.59 -15.96
N GLY A 48 -19.00 -16.40 -15.34
CA GLY A 48 -20.18 -15.56 -15.12
C GLY A 48 -21.09 -15.98 -13.95
N LYS A 49 -20.83 -17.12 -13.29
CA LYS A 49 -21.54 -17.52 -12.07
C LYS A 49 -20.88 -16.90 -10.84
N VAL A 50 -21.67 -16.23 -10.01
CA VAL A 50 -21.25 -15.70 -8.70
C VAL A 50 -20.91 -16.85 -7.75
N MET A 51 -19.67 -16.86 -7.27
CA MET A 51 -19.15 -17.81 -6.28
C MET A 51 -19.07 -17.18 -4.89
N PHE A 52 -18.69 -15.90 -4.84
CA PHE A 52 -18.69 -15.07 -3.64
C PHE A 52 -19.25 -13.70 -4.02
N ASP A 53 -20.00 -13.08 -3.11
CA ASP A 53 -20.64 -11.79 -3.31
C ASP A 53 -20.49 -10.91 -2.06
N GLU A 54 -20.78 -9.62 -2.24
CA GLU A 54 -20.77 -8.60 -1.20
C GLU A 54 -19.48 -8.58 -0.37
N LEU A 55 -18.32 -8.82 -0.98
CA LEU A 55 -17.04 -8.79 -0.28
C LEU A 55 -16.58 -7.34 -0.10
N LYS A 56 -15.93 -7.02 1.02
CA LYS A 56 -15.35 -5.69 1.27
C LYS A 56 -14.05 -5.47 0.51
N TYR A 57 -13.23 -6.52 0.38
CA TYR A 57 -11.94 -6.47 -0.28
C TYR A 57 -11.59 -7.82 -0.91
N VAL A 58 -10.96 -7.77 -2.10
CA VAL A 58 -10.33 -8.93 -2.74
C VAL A 58 -9.03 -8.46 -3.40
N GLY A 59 -7.90 -9.11 -3.09
CA GLY A 59 -6.61 -8.82 -3.72
C GLY A 59 -5.69 -10.03 -3.73
N HIS A 60 -4.63 -10.01 -4.55
CA HIS A 60 -3.66 -11.10 -4.58
C HIS A 60 -2.85 -11.18 -3.29
N ALA A 61 -2.74 -12.38 -2.72
CA ALA A 61 -1.78 -12.69 -1.67
C ALA A 61 -0.99 -13.91 -2.12
N GLU A 62 0.21 -13.68 -2.68
CA GLU A 62 1.06 -14.73 -3.25
C GLU A 62 0.30 -15.56 -4.30
N SER A 63 0.23 -16.89 -4.13
CA SER A 63 -0.53 -17.81 -5.00
C SER A 63 -2.04 -17.80 -4.76
N SER A 64 -2.54 -17.05 -3.78
CA SER A 64 -3.94 -17.04 -3.35
C SER A 64 -4.59 -15.66 -3.54
N LEU A 65 -5.89 -15.58 -3.27
CA LEU A 65 -6.58 -14.31 -3.00
C LEU A 65 -6.68 -14.10 -1.49
N GLN A 66 -6.42 -12.88 -1.02
CA GLN A 66 -6.82 -12.39 0.30
C GLN A 66 -8.19 -11.73 0.17
N VAL A 67 -9.14 -12.16 0.99
CA VAL A 67 -10.52 -11.69 0.98
C VAL A 67 -10.88 -11.13 2.36
N LEU A 68 -11.63 -10.03 2.37
CA LEU A 68 -12.32 -9.49 3.56
C LEU A 68 -13.83 -9.56 3.31
N ASN A 69 -14.57 -10.34 4.10
CA ASN A 69 -16.03 -10.41 3.98
C ASN A 69 -16.73 -9.22 4.67
N ASN A 70 -18.07 -9.21 4.61
CA ASN A 70 -18.89 -8.20 5.27
C ASN A 70 -18.79 -8.19 6.80
N GLU A 71 -18.41 -9.31 7.39
CA GLU A 71 -18.22 -9.50 8.84
C GLU A 71 -16.82 -9.08 9.31
N ASN A 72 -15.99 -8.52 8.42
CA ASN A 72 -14.58 -8.17 8.66
C ASN A 72 -13.67 -9.36 8.98
N GLU A 73 -14.02 -10.54 8.49
CA GLU A 73 -13.18 -11.72 8.60
C GLU A 73 -12.29 -11.84 7.37
N ILE A 74 -11.00 -12.09 7.62
CA ILE A 74 -10.02 -12.36 6.56
C ILE A 74 -9.94 -13.86 6.34
N PHE A 75 -10.01 -14.27 5.08
CA PHE A 75 -9.69 -15.63 4.65
C PHE A 75 -8.96 -15.61 3.31
N TYR A 76 -8.39 -16.75 2.95
CA TYR A 76 -7.60 -16.91 1.73
C TYR A 76 -8.20 -17.97 0.83
N LEU A 77 -8.19 -17.72 -0.48
CA LEU A 77 -8.71 -18.65 -1.49
C LEU A 77 -7.58 -19.07 -2.44
N ASN A 78 -7.36 -20.37 -2.58
CA ASN A 78 -6.39 -20.91 -3.55
C ASN A 78 -6.91 -20.79 -5.00
N ASP A 79 -6.14 -21.31 -5.95
CA ASP A 79 -6.44 -21.33 -7.39
C ASP A 79 -7.68 -22.17 -7.80
N LYS A 80 -8.34 -22.81 -6.83
CA LYS A 80 -9.62 -23.53 -6.97
C LYS A 80 -10.76 -22.88 -6.17
N LEU A 81 -10.51 -21.74 -5.53
CA LEU A 81 -11.38 -21.07 -4.56
C LEU A 81 -11.70 -21.92 -3.31
N GLU A 82 -10.79 -22.81 -2.92
CA GLU A 82 -10.86 -23.50 -1.63
C GLU A 82 -10.18 -22.63 -0.56
N THR A 83 -10.79 -22.57 0.62
CA THR A 83 -10.22 -21.82 1.74
C THR A 83 -8.93 -22.48 2.22
N VAL A 84 -7.87 -21.68 2.35
CA VAL A 84 -6.59 -22.12 2.91
C VAL A 84 -6.24 -21.29 4.15
N SER A 85 -5.49 -21.89 5.08
CA SER A 85 -5.09 -21.20 6.32
C SER A 85 -4.06 -20.11 6.08
N TYR A 86 -3.21 -20.26 5.05
CA TYR A 86 -2.19 -19.27 4.68
C TYR A 86 -1.77 -19.45 3.21
N PRO A 87 -1.53 -18.38 2.44
CA PRO A 87 -1.04 -18.47 1.07
C PRO A 87 0.35 -19.10 0.94
N GLU A 88 0.54 -19.95 -0.07
CA GLU A 88 1.86 -20.46 -0.44
C GLU A 88 2.68 -19.39 -1.16
N LYS A 89 3.97 -19.29 -0.83
CA LYS A 89 4.88 -18.33 -1.48
C LYS A 89 5.02 -18.63 -2.96
N ARG A 90 4.90 -17.61 -3.83
CA ARG A 90 5.27 -17.78 -5.24
C ARG A 90 6.79 -17.83 -5.37
N GLN A 91 7.31 -18.88 -6.00
CA GLN A 91 8.70 -18.88 -6.47
C GLN A 91 8.76 -18.08 -7.76
N LEU A 92 9.28 -16.85 -7.68
CA LEU A 92 9.60 -16.04 -8.85
C LEU A 92 11.08 -16.27 -9.20
N PHE A 93 11.33 -16.72 -10.42
CA PHE A 93 12.67 -16.79 -11.00
C PHE A 93 12.85 -15.59 -11.92
N TYR A 94 13.73 -14.67 -11.54
CA TYR A 94 14.12 -13.55 -12.38
C TYR A 94 15.35 -13.98 -13.19
N CYS A 95 15.21 -14.02 -14.52
CA CYS A 95 16.34 -14.23 -15.43
C CYS A 95 16.48 -13.00 -16.32
N GLY A 96 17.55 -12.23 -16.13
CA GLY A 96 17.83 -11.05 -16.92
C GLY A 96 19.08 -10.34 -16.43
N THR A 97 19.65 -9.51 -17.30
CA THR A 97 20.63 -8.50 -16.90
C THR A 97 19.86 -7.35 -16.24
N VAL A 98 20.36 -6.87 -15.11
CA VAL A 98 19.67 -5.95 -14.20
C VAL A 98 20.53 -4.72 -13.95
N ASP A 99 19.89 -3.57 -13.81
CA ASP A 99 20.56 -2.32 -13.48
C ASP A 99 21.09 -2.38 -12.05
N HIS A 100 22.29 -1.83 -11.85
CA HIS A 100 22.91 -1.73 -10.53
C HIS A 100 23.20 -0.27 -10.20
N TYR A 101 22.87 0.15 -8.98
CA TYR A 101 23.37 1.40 -8.45
C TYR A 101 23.59 1.29 -6.94
N SER A 102 24.35 2.23 -6.39
CA SER A 102 24.49 2.39 -4.96
C SER A 102 24.19 3.82 -4.56
N VAL A 103 23.70 4.00 -3.33
CA VAL A 103 23.54 5.29 -2.70
C VAL A 103 24.30 5.28 -1.38
N GLU A 104 25.12 6.30 -1.15
CA GLU A 104 26.00 6.42 0.00
C GLU A 104 25.84 7.79 0.67
N ILE A 105 25.81 7.77 2.01
CA ILE A 105 25.87 8.96 2.85
C ILE A 105 27.33 9.21 3.24
N MET A 106 27.92 10.25 2.67
CA MET A 106 29.27 10.69 3.01
C MET A 106 29.24 11.70 4.15
N ASP A 107 29.99 11.40 5.21
CA ASP A 107 30.19 12.32 6.34
C ASP A 107 31.22 13.40 5.98
N LYS A 108 30.81 14.68 6.05
CA LYS A 108 31.69 15.85 5.98
C LYS A 108 31.56 16.68 7.26
N LYS A 109 32.46 17.63 7.44
CA LYS A 109 32.53 18.46 8.66
C LYS A 109 31.18 19.08 9.05
N ASP A 110 30.53 19.77 8.11
CA ASP A 110 29.32 20.56 8.38
C ASP A 110 28.05 19.99 7.71
N TYR A 111 28.21 18.99 6.84
CA TYR A 111 27.15 18.42 6.01
C TYR A 111 27.29 16.90 5.89
N TYR A 112 26.17 16.24 5.61
CA TYR A 112 26.15 14.93 4.97
C TYR A 112 25.90 15.13 3.48
N LEU A 113 26.66 14.44 2.62
CA LEU A 113 26.42 14.44 1.18
C LEU A 113 25.85 13.08 0.78
N ILE A 114 24.81 13.08 -0.04
CA ILE A 114 24.21 11.87 -0.57
C ILE A 114 24.75 11.67 -1.98
N LYS A 115 25.53 10.61 -2.17
CA LYS A 115 26.16 10.26 -3.43
C LYS A 115 25.43 9.08 -4.06
N LYS A 116 25.08 9.18 -5.34
CA LYS A 116 24.56 8.07 -6.13
C LYS A 116 25.61 7.65 -7.16
N THR A 117 25.86 6.35 -7.25
CA THR A 117 26.77 5.75 -8.23
C THR A 117 25.99 4.72 -9.04
N ILE A 118 25.87 4.95 -10.35
CA ILE A 118 25.15 4.07 -11.28
C ILE A 118 26.21 3.25 -12.03
N ASP A 119 26.06 1.92 -11.97
CA ASP A 119 26.89 0.98 -12.71
C ASP A 119 26.11 0.49 -13.94
N PRO A 120 26.43 1.01 -15.13
CA PRO A 120 25.66 0.71 -16.34
C PRO A 120 25.84 -0.75 -16.76
N ILE A 121 24.77 -1.35 -17.30
CA ILE A 121 24.74 -2.74 -17.76
C ILE A 121 25.79 -3.03 -18.86
N ASP A 122 26.08 -2.06 -19.73
CA ASP A 122 27.10 -2.20 -20.77
C ASP A 122 28.47 -1.76 -20.23
N SER A 123 29.42 -2.71 -20.14
CA SER A 123 30.82 -2.48 -19.75
C SER A 123 31.59 -1.42 -20.56
N ARG A 124 30.99 -0.91 -21.65
CA ARG A 124 31.52 0.19 -22.48
C ARG A 124 31.06 1.57 -22.01
N GLU A 125 30.05 1.63 -21.14
CA GLU A 125 29.60 2.86 -20.52
C GLU A 125 30.44 3.17 -19.27
N THR A 126 30.48 4.45 -18.91
CA THR A 126 31.29 4.92 -17.78
C THR A 126 30.43 4.93 -16.52
N ILE A 127 30.99 4.44 -15.41
CA ILE A 127 30.37 4.56 -14.09
C ILE A 127 30.04 6.04 -13.84
N LEU A 128 28.76 6.34 -13.65
CA LEU A 128 28.29 7.69 -13.37
C LEU A 128 28.20 7.87 -11.85
N THR A 129 28.77 8.95 -11.34
CA THR A 129 28.70 9.29 -9.92
C THR A 129 28.30 10.74 -9.75
N GLU A 130 27.28 10.98 -8.94
CA GLU A 130 26.74 12.31 -8.68
C GLU A 130 26.39 12.52 -7.20
N ILE A 131 26.43 13.78 -6.77
CA ILE A 131 25.90 14.21 -5.46
C ILE A 131 24.45 14.64 -5.69
N ILE A 132 23.52 13.88 -5.14
CA ILE A 132 22.07 14.07 -5.35
C ILE A 132 21.40 14.89 -4.25
N ASP A 133 22.01 14.99 -3.07
CA ASP A 133 21.52 15.84 -1.97
C ASP A 133 22.65 16.24 -1.00
N SER A 134 22.40 17.29 -0.23
CA SER A 134 23.26 17.81 0.83
C SER A 134 22.42 18.17 2.05
N ILE A 135 22.74 17.61 3.20
CA ILE A 135 21.99 17.79 4.44
C ILE A 135 22.90 18.42 5.49
N SER A 136 22.54 19.62 5.97
CA SER A 136 23.30 20.28 7.04
C SER A 136 23.25 19.49 8.34
N LYS A 137 24.39 19.35 9.01
CA LYS A 137 24.48 18.70 10.34
C LYS A 137 23.86 19.54 11.47
N LYS A 138 23.39 20.76 11.18
CA LYS A 138 22.75 21.62 12.18
C LYS A 138 21.52 20.92 12.75
N ASN A 139 21.57 20.63 14.06
CA ASN A 139 20.52 19.95 14.84
C ASN A 139 20.30 18.45 14.53
N ILE A 140 21.22 17.83 13.80
CA ILE A 140 21.22 16.39 13.52
C ILE A 140 22.26 15.72 14.41
N ASN A 141 21.91 14.56 14.96
CA ASN A 141 22.85 13.65 15.63
C ASN A 141 23.43 12.68 14.62
N ASP A 142 22.56 12.02 13.85
CA ASP A 142 22.96 11.05 12.86
C ASP A 142 21.96 10.97 11.69
N ILE A 143 22.34 10.27 10.63
CA ILE A 143 21.50 9.99 9.47
C ILE A 143 21.81 8.61 8.90
N CYS A 144 20.80 7.82 8.55
CA CYS A 144 21.00 6.51 7.94
C CYS A 144 19.87 6.22 6.93
N PHE A 145 20.02 5.16 6.15
CA PHE A 145 18.90 4.57 5.41
C PHE A 145 18.04 3.70 6.33
N LEU A 146 16.86 3.26 5.86
CA LEU A 146 15.96 2.40 6.64
C LEU A 146 16.57 1.09 7.12
N ASN A 147 17.65 0.60 6.49
CA ASN A 147 18.41 -0.57 6.94
C ASN A 147 19.39 -0.26 8.08
N GLY A 148 19.40 0.97 8.60
CA GLY A 148 20.32 1.45 9.64
C GLY A 148 21.75 1.73 9.15
N LYS A 149 22.03 1.57 7.85
CA LYS A 149 23.37 1.75 7.27
C LYS A 149 23.51 3.12 6.60
N LYS A 150 24.76 3.48 6.28
CA LYS A 150 25.12 4.67 5.51
C LYS A 150 25.16 4.42 4.00
N SER A 151 24.91 3.19 3.56
CA SER A 151 24.83 2.83 2.15
C SER A 151 23.74 1.81 1.90
N ILE A 152 23.21 1.86 0.68
CA ILE A 152 22.34 0.84 0.10
C ILE A 152 22.86 0.51 -1.29
N GLU A 153 22.72 -0.75 -1.65
CA GLU A 153 22.96 -1.26 -3.00
C GLU A 153 21.62 -1.64 -3.59
N TYR A 154 21.46 -1.34 -4.87
CA TYR A 154 20.31 -1.69 -5.68
C TYR A 154 20.77 -2.60 -6.80
N ASP A 155 19.97 -3.64 -6.98
CA ASP A 155 19.93 -4.54 -8.14
C ASP A 155 18.42 -4.63 -8.47
N ASP A 156 18.01 -4.60 -9.75
CA ASP A 156 16.58 -4.73 -10.10
C ASP A 156 15.89 -5.98 -9.51
N ASN A 157 16.66 -7.01 -9.15
CA ASN A 157 16.15 -8.20 -8.45
C ASN A 157 15.84 -7.93 -6.97
N PHE A 158 16.43 -6.90 -6.38
CA PHE A 158 16.28 -6.53 -4.98
C PHE A 158 16.25 -5.01 -4.79
N TYR A 159 15.04 -4.44 -4.86
CA TYR A 159 14.82 -3.04 -4.49
C TYR A 159 14.79 -2.88 -2.96
N PHE A 160 15.57 -1.94 -2.43
CA PHE A 160 15.43 -1.44 -1.07
C PHE A 160 15.12 0.07 -1.09
N PRO A 161 14.20 0.59 -0.27
CA PRO A 161 13.81 1.99 -0.34
C PRO A 161 14.98 2.93 0.01
N GLU A 162 15.23 3.94 -0.82
CA GLU A 162 16.24 5.00 -0.60
C GLU A 162 15.84 6.00 0.50
N THR A 163 14.94 5.63 1.41
CA THR A 163 14.41 6.52 2.43
C THR A 163 15.48 6.83 3.48
N LEU A 164 15.75 8.13 3.64
CA LEU A 164 16.69 8.65 4.64
C LEU A 164 15.99 8.96 5.96
N ILE A 165 16.55 8.42 7.03
CA ILE A 165 16.18 8.65 8.42
C ILE A 165 17.21 9.56 9.06
N ILE A 166 16.74 10.68 9.61
CA ILE A 166 17.54 11.71 10.27
C ILE A 166 17.24 11.66 11.76
N GLU A 167 18.20 11.30 12.59
CA GLU A 167 18.05 11.41 14.03
C GLU A 167 18.35 12.85 14.47
N SER A 168 17.34 13.55 15.00
CA SER A 168 17.53 14.91 15.51
C SER A 168 18.05 14.93 16.95
N LYS A 169 18.71 16.03 17.33
CA LYS A 169 19.15 16.28 18.72
C LYS A 169 18.02 16.20 19.76
N ASN A 170 16.78 16.42 19.33
CA ASN A 170 15.60 16.40 20.20
C ASN A 170 14.94 15.02 20.28
N LYS A 171 15.65 13.94 19.92
CA LYS A 171 15.15 12.55 19.90
C LYS A 171 13.88 12.35 19.06
N LYS A 172 13.74 13.17 18.00
CA LYS A 172 12.73 12.97 16.96
C LYS A 172 13.40 12.42 15.71
N PHE A 173 12.65 11.64 14.95
CA PHE A 173 13.12 11.05 13.70
C PHE A 173 12.58 11.85 12.52
N GLY A 174 13.48 12.43 11.74
CA GLY A 174 13.19 13.08 10.48
C GLY A 174 13.16 12.06 9.34
N ILE A 175 12.16 12.12 8.48
CA ILE A 175 12.15 11.39 7.21
C ILE A 175 12.32 12.42 6.11
N LYS A 176 13.39 12.30 5.32
CA LYS A 176 13.63 13.17 4.17
C LYS A 176 12.93 12.59 2.94
N THR A 177 12.03 13.37 2.39
CA THR A 177 11.48 13.18 1.04
C THR A 177 12.18 14.17 0.09
N SER A 178 11.96 14.03 -1.23
CA SER A 178 12.56 14.91 -2.23
C SER A 178 12.37 16.41 -1.93
N ASN A 179 11.22 16.78 -1.36
CA ASN A 179 10.85 18.19 -1.21
C ASN A 179 10.89 18.73 0.24
N LYS A 180 10.93 17.84 1.24
CA LYS A 180 10.89 18.26 2.66
C LYS A 180 11.39 17.17 3.61
N THR A 181 11.80 17.60 4.79
CA THR A 181 12.02 16.72 5.95
C THR A 181 10.85 16.90 6.92
N GLU A 182 10.18 15.80 7.26
CA GLU A 182 9.15 15.78 8.30
C GLU A 182 9.64 15.01 9.52
N PHE A 183 9.33 15.53 10.72
CA PHE A 183 9.76 14.93 11.99
C PHE A 183 8.61 14.22 12.69
N TYR A 184 8.93 13.04 13.22
CA TYR A 184 8.04 12.12 13.92
C TYR A 184 8.59 11.78 15.31
N GLU A 185 7.70 11.34 16.19
CA GLU A 185 8.03 10.90 17.55
C GLU A 185 8.65 9.50 17.52
N GLU A 186 8.15 8.64 16.65
CA GLU A 186 8.52 7.23 16.57
C GLU A 186 8.42 6.76 15.11
N ILE A 187 9.29 5.82 14.75
CA ILE A 187 9.28 5.10 13.47
C ILE A 187 9.36 3.61 13.81
N ASP A 188 8.48 2.82 13.20
CA ASP A 188 8.55 1.36 13.26
C ASP A 188 9.25 0.83 12.01
N TYR A 189 10.34 0.09 12.22
CA TYR A 189 11.23 -0.41 11.18
C TYR A 189 10.90 -1.84 10.73
N ASP A 190 9.87 -2.49 11.30
CA ASP A 190 9.54 -3.90 11.02
C ASP A 190 9.32 -4.18 9.53
N ASN A 191 8.77 -3.21 8.79
CA ASN A 191 8.57 -3.30 7.35
C ASN A 191 9.08 -2.03 6.66
N PRO A 192 10.28 -2.05 6.03
CA PRO A 192 10.86 -0.88 5.41
C PRO A 192 10.05 -0.37 4.20
N PHE A 193 9.21 -1.20 3.59
CA PHE A 193 8.37 -0.82 2.45
C PHE A 193 7.02 -0.21 2.86
N LYS A 194 6.61 -0.42 4.11
CA LYS A 194 5.34 0.08 4.66
C LYS A 194 5.60 0.64 6.05
N LEU A 195 6.39 1.70 6.09
CA LEU A 195 6.89 2.30 7.33
C LEU A 195 5.74 2.88 8.17
N LYS A 196 5.63 2.48 9.44
CA LYS A 196 4.71 3.15 10.39
C LYS A 196 5.44 4.30 11.08
N ILE A 197 4.71 5.38 11.24
CA ILE A 197 5.18 6.63 11.82
C ILE A 197 4.20 7.10 12.88
N LYS A 198 4.73 7.73 13.93
CA LYS A 198 3.93 8.23 15.05
C LYS A 198 4.09 9.73 15.22
N LYS A 199 2.97 10.41 15.46
CA LYS A 199 2.94 11.85 15.74
C LYS A 199 1.74 12.17 16.63
N ASN A 200 1.98 12.96 17.68
CA ASN A 200 0.98 13.29 18.69
C ASN A 200 0.33 12.03 19.30
N GLY A 201 1.13 10.99 19.54
CA GLY A 201 0.63 9.72 20.10
C GLY A 201 -0.19 8.83 19.15
N LEU A 202 -0.47 9.26 17.92
CA LEU A 202 -1.23 8.50 16.92
C LEU A 202 -0.31 7.94 15.83
N TRP A 203 -0.72 6.82 15.24
CA TRP A 203 -0.03 6.09 14.19
C TRP A 203 -0.60 6.39 12.80
N GLY A 204 0.26 6.20 11.80
CA GLY A 204 -0.09 6.11 10.39
C GLY A 204 1.01 5.39 9.61
N TYR A 205 0.70 4.90 8.43
CA TYR A 205 1.68 4.48 7.43
C TYR A 205 2.13 5.68 6.59
N LEU A 206 3.45 5.86 6.47
CA LEU A 206 4.04 6.89 5.62
C LEU A 206 3.57 6.71 4.17
N ASN A 207 3.11 7.80 3.54
CA ASN A 207 2.59 7.86 2.16
C ASN A 207 1.36 7.00 1.84
N ILE A 208 0.84 6.22 2.80
CA ILE A 208 -0.39 5.42 2.61
C ILE A 208 -1.56 6.06 3.35
N THR A 209 -1.33 6.63 4.55
CA THR A 209 -2.42 7.08 5.42
C THR A 209 -2.17 8.42 6.09
N LYS A 210 -3.26 9.05 6.53
CA LYS A 210 -3.18 10.09 7.57
C LYS A 210 -2.82 9.47 8.92
N ILE A 211 -2.10 10.21 9.75
CA ILE A 211 -1.79 9.82 11.13
C ILE A 211 -3.01 10.08 12.01
N LYS A 212 -3.77 9.02 12.31
CA LYS A 212 -5.02 9.13 13.09
C LYS A 212 -5.39 7.87 13.89
N TYR A 213 -4.57 6.83 13.82
CA TYR A 213 -4.90 5.53 14.42
C TYR A 213 -4.32 5.44 15.82
N LYS A 214 -5.14 5.01 16.78
CA LYS A 214 -4.68 4.72 18.14
C LYS A 214 -3.81 3.46 18.15
N THR A 215 -4.23 2.43 17.41
CA THR A 215 -3.41 1.25 17.12
C THR A 215 -3.41 0.97 15.63
N LEU A 216 -2.26 0.53 15.11
CA LEU A 216 -2.07 0.20 13.70
C LEU A 216 -1.09 -0.96 13.59
N ASN A 217 -1.60 -2.12 13.20
CA ASN A 217 -0.80 -3.34 13.07
C ASN A 217 -0.11 -3.41 11.72
N ASN A 218 0.97 -4.19 11.64
CA ASN A 218 1.69 -4.45 10.40
C ASN A 218 0.78 -5.07 9.33
N PHE A 219 1.06 -4.77 8.06
CA PHE A 219 0.37 -5.41 6.95
C PHE A 219 0.62 -6.93 6.94
N VAL A 220 -0.47 -7.69 6.86
CA VAL A 220 -0.46 -9.11 6.48
C VAL A 220 -0.93 -9.16 5.03
N PHE A 221 0.02 -9.35 4.12
CA PHE A 221 -0.15 -9.14 2.68
C PHE A 221 -0.63 -7.70 2.36
N ASN A 222 -1.90 -7.54 1.99
CA ASN A 222 -2.43 -6.25 1.54
C ASN A 222 -3.22 -5.50 2.61
N LEU A 223 -3.58 -6.14 3.73
CA LEU A 223 -4.41 -5.55 4.76
C LEU A 223 -3.64 -5.38 6.08
N ALA A 224 -3.87 -4.26 6.75
CA ALA A 224 -3.41 -3.97 8.10
C ALA A 224 -4.63 -3.62 8.98
N SER A 225 -4.73 -4.21 10.17
CA SER A 225 -5.81 -3.86 11.11
C SER A 225 -5.48 -2.59 11.88
N PHE A 226 -6.52 -1.84 12.26
CA PHE A 226 -6.39 -0.61 13.03
C PHE A 226 -7.50 -0.47 14.09
N GLU A 227 -7.27 0.43 15.06
CA GLU A 227 -8.26 0.97 15.99
C GLU A 227 -8.16 2.50 15.99
N LEU A 228 -9.30 3.20 15.87
CA LEU A 228 -9.41 4.64 16.03
C LEU A 228 -9.55 5.02 17.52
N GLU A 229 -9.37 6.30 17.85
CA GLU A 229 -9.50 6.79 19.23
C GLU A 229 -10.88 6.52 19.85
N ASN A 230 -11.93 6.50 19.03
CA ASN A 230 -13.30 6.18 19.45
C ASN A 230 -13.56 4.66 19.66
N GLY A 231 -12.54 3.82 19.49
CA GLY A 231 -12.63 2.37 19.63
C GLY A 231 -13.14 1.63 18.39
N GLN A 232 -13.49 2.35 17.31
CA GLN A 232 -13.88 1.72 16.04
C GLN A 232 -12.67 0.99 15.42
N LYS A 233 -12.90 -0.24 14.98
CA LYS A 233 -11.88 -1.12 14.40
C LYS A 233 -12.16 -1.37 12.94
N GLY A 234 -11.12 -1.71 12.20
CA GLY A 234 -11.23 -2.01 10.78
C GLY A 234 -9.91 -2.49 10.19
N TYR A 235 -9.89 -2.53 8.86
CA TYR A 235 -8.70 -2.82 8.07
C TYR A 235 -8.43 -1.71 7.10
N ILE A 236 -7.17 -1.55 6.73
CA ILE A 236 -6.75 -0.65 5.68
C ILE A 236 -5.94 -1.40 4.63
N ASP A 237 -6.17 -1.08 3.36
CA ASP A 237 -5.37 -1.63 2.27
C ASP A 237 -4.10 -0.80 1.98
N THR A 238 -3.29 -1.31 1.05
CA THR A 238 -2.03 -0.67 0.63
C THR A 238 -2.22 0.66 -0.11
N ASN A 239 -3.44 1.00 -0.51
CA ASN A 239 -3.79 2.28 -1.12
C ASN A 239 -4.35 3.28 -0.08
N GLY A 240 -4.45 2.87 1.18
CA GLY A 240 -4.97 3.70 2.27
C GLY A 240 -6.50 3.72 2.37
N LYS A 241 -7.21 2.81 1.68
CA LYS A 241 -8.67 2.70 1.81
C LYS A 241 -9.02 1.91 3.06
N GLU A 242 -9.91 2.48 3.87
CA GLU A 242 -10.37 1.92 5.15
C GLU A 242 -11.65 1.10 4.97
N TYR A 243 -11.73 -0.03 5.69
CA TYR A 243 -12.85 -0.96 5.72
C TYR A 243 -13.26 -1.15 7.19
N PHE A 244 -14.50 -0.78 7.50
CA PHE A 244 -15.08 -0.82 8.85
C PHE A 244 -16.09 -1.95 9.01
#